data_AF-A0A7L8RWS5-F1
#
_entry.id   AF-A0A7L8RWS5-F1
#
_cell.length_a   1.000
_cell.length_b   1.000
_cell.length_c   1.000
_cell.angle_alpha   90.00
_cell.angle_beta   90.00
_cell.angle_gamma   90.00
#
_symmetry.space_group_name_H-M   'P 1'
#
loop_
_entity.id
_entity.type
_entity.pdbx_description
1 polymer ?
#
loop_
_entity_poly.entity_id
_entity_poly.type
_entity_poly.pdbx_seq_one_letter_code
_entity_poly.pdbx_strand_id
1 'polypeptide(L)'
;MRRPPNCEEMSGQSPNTTAHLPSIPEDLFSPNSKRTVMDSIAREAAARQLNSGKGKFQLTALVHPGDAVHERRIVVPGRAGWALNELVKAGESGCSAADFPAGLRLAHFVYLLRHEYELVIETEHEAHGGQFPGSHAVYRLKSPVRILDDARQAAA
;
A
#
# COMPACT_ATOMS: atom_id res chain seq x y z
N MET A 1 -49.91 16.82 14.45
CA MET A 1 -49.62 17.33 15.81
C MET A 1 -49.56 16.10 16.72
N ARG A 2 -48.48 15.70 17.39
CA ARG A 2 -47.53 16.48 18.20
C ARG A 2 -46.18 15.73 18.26
N ARG A 3 -45.06 16.41 17.96
CA ARG A 3 -43.74 16.08 18.52
C ARG A 3 -43.37 17.26 19.42
N PRO A 4 -43.10 17.01 20.70
CA PRO A 4 -42.16 17.88 21.41
C PRO A 4 -41.21 17.05 22.30
N PRO A 5 -40.25 17.68 22.98
CA PRO A 5 -39.25 18.62 22.47
C PRO A 5 -37.83 18.25 23.01
N ASN A 6 -36.91 19.20 22.86
CA ASN A 6 -35.63 19.39 23.56
C ASN A 6 -34.35 19.21 22.74
N CYS A 7 -33.99 20.34 22.11
CA CYS A 7 -32.66 20.93 22.29
C CYS A 7 -32.34 21.06 23.78
N GLU A 8 -31.25 20.46 24.21
CA GLU A 8 -30.56 20.86 25.44
C GLU A 8 -29.07 21.00 25.10
N GLU A 9 -28.69 22.25 24.84
CA GLU A 9 -27.35 22.75 25.13
C GLU A 9 -27.12 22.61 26.63
N MET A 10 -26.01 21.99 27.02
CA MET A 10 -25.43 22.20 28.35
C MET A 10 -23.93 22.36 28.23
N SER A 11 -23.53 23.63 28.29
CA SER A 11 -22.24 24.10 28.74
C SER A 11 -21.90 23.47 30.10
N GLY A 12 -20.72 22.85 30.17
CA GLY A 12 -20.14 22.33 31.39
C GLY A 12 -18.69 22.76 31.49
N GLN A 13 -18.48 23.92 32.10
CA GLN A 13 -17.17 24.42 32.52
C GLN A 13 -16.55 23.55 33.63
N SER A 14 -15.21 23.57 33.64
CA SER A 14 -14.32 23.57 34.81
C SER A 14 -13.82 22.24 35.38
N PRO A 15 -12.72 22.21 36.16
CA PRO A 15 -11.59 23.15 36.26
C PRO A 15 -10.21 22.49 36.04
N ASN A 16 -9.26 23.35 35.68
CA ASN A 16 -7.82 23.08 35.66
C ASN A 16 -7.34 22.64 37.06
N THR A 17 -6.92 21.39 37.20
CA THR A 17 -6.26 20.89 38.40
C THR A 17 -4.75 20.96 38.20
N THR A 18 -4.14 21.93 38.86
CA THR A 18 -2.71 22.03 39.12
C THR A 18 -2.25 20.80 39.92
N ALA A 19 -1.52 19.90 39.28
CA ALA A 19 -0.74 18.86 39.96
C ALA A 19 0.73 19.30 39.97
N HIS A 20 1.14 19.88 41.11
CA HIS A 20 2.52 20.07 41.50
C HIS A 20 3.12 18.68 41.80
N LEU A 21 4.08 18.25 40.97
CA LEU A 21 4.88 17.05 41.23
C LEU A 21 6.36 17.42 41.38
N PRO A 22 7.07 16.74 42.29
CA PRO A 22 8.31 17.21 42.89
C PRO A 22 9.52 17.09 41.97
N SER A 23 10.46 18.01 42.18
CA SER A 23 11.82 18.03 41.66
C SER A 23 12.50 16.67 41.83
N ILE A 24 12.88 16.06 40.71
CA ILE A 24 13.74 14.88 40.67
C ILE A 24 15.20 15.37 40.79
N PRO A 25 16.03 14.79 41.68
CA PRO A 25 17.43 15.18 41.79
C PRO A 25 18.23 14.80 40.54
N GLU A 26 18.91 15.80 39.96
CA GLU A 26 19.91 15.65 38.92
C GLU A 26 21.21 15.06 39.48
N ASP A 27 21.33 13.75 39.72
CA ASP A 27 22.67 13.15 39.93
C ASP A 27 22.72 11.61 39.96
N LEU A 28 21.96 10.92 39.10
CA LEU A 28 22.06 9.46 38.99
C LEU A 28 21.94 8.97 37.54
N PHE A 29 22.83 9.42 36.66
CA PHE A 29 23.26 8.54 35.58
C PHE A 29 24.71 8.84 35.18
N SER A 30 25.61 8.19 35.93
CA SER A 30 27.04 8.18 35.70
C SER A 30 27.37 7.80 34.25
N PRO A 31 28.32 8.51 33.60
CA PRO A 31 28.78 8.17 32.28
C PRO A 31 29.66 6.92 32.34
N ASN A 32 29.46 6.04 31.37
CA ASN A 32 30.42 5.04 30.90
C ASN A 32 30.61 3.78 31.77
N SER A 33 29.86 2.72 31.44
CA SER A 33 30.40 1.36 31.57
C SER A 33 29.63 0.34 30.74
N LYS A 34 30.37 -0.31 29.82
CA LYS A 34 30.09 -1.64 29.21
C LYS A 34 28.98 -1.62 28.14
N ARG A 35 29.30 -1.38 26.86
CA ARG A 35 29.91 -2.34 25.91
C ARG A 35 29.10 -3.64 25.81
N THR A 36 28.05 -3.61 24.99
CA THR A 36 27.48 -4.81 24.36
C THR A 36 27.45 -4.59 22.85
N VAL A 37 28.26 -5.37 22.15
CA VAL A 37 28.38 -5.42 20.69
C VAL A 37 27.16 -6.08 20.00
N MET A 38 25.99 -6.07 20.65
CA MET A 38 24.75 -6.70 20.14
C MET A 38 23.58 -5.73 19.93
N ASP A 39 23.63 -4.49 20.44
CA ASP A 39 22.60 -3.47 20.17
C ASP A 39 22.86 -2.65 18.89
N SER A 40 23.99 -2.87 18.21
CA SER A 40 24.33 -2.16 16.96
C SER A 40 23.59 -2.70 15.73
N ILE A 41 23.22 -3.99 15.71
CA ILE A 41 22.52 -4.60 14.56
C ILE A 41 21.06 -4.14 14.50
N ALA A 42 20.40 -3.98 15.66
CA ALA A 42 18.99 -3.60 15.73
C ALA A 42 18.73 -2.11 15.49
N ARG A 43 19.70 -1.23 15.80
CA ARG A 43 19.58 0.22 15.53
C ARG A 43 19.98 0.60 14.10
N GLU A 44 20.82 -0.21 13.44
CA GLU A 44 21.12 -0.04 12.01
C GLU A 44 19.94 -0.45 11.10
N ALA A 45 19.07 -1.35 11.57
CA ALA A 45 17.86 -1.73 10.87
C ALA A 45 16.80 -0.62 10.84
N ALA A 46 16.63 0.13 11.95
CA ALA A 46 15.59 1.15 12.06
C ALA A 46 15.97 2.53 11.47
N ALA A 47 17.27 2.85 11.36
CA ALA A 47 17.73 4.14 10.82
C ALA A 47 17.88 4.17 9.29
N ARG A 48 17.80 3.02 8.59
CA ARG A 48 17.74 2.97 7.12
C ARG A 48 16.39 3.39 6.54
N GLN A 49 15.35 3.43 7.38
CA GLN A 49 13.95 3.62 6.98
C GLN A 49 13.62 5.03 6.45
N LEU A 50 14.47 6.04 6.69
CA LEU A 50 14.10 7.46 6.48
C LEU A 50 14.69 8.11 5.23
N ASN A 51 15.44 7.39 4.41
CA ASN A 51 15.97 7.94 3.16
C ASN A 51 14.96 7.80 2.01
N SER A 52 13.79 8.43 2.17
CA SER A 52 12.78 8.64 1.12
C SER A 52 13.30 9.65 0.09
N GLY A 53 14.34 9.25 -0.65
CA GLY A 53 14.79 9.92 -1.85
C GLY A 53 13.72 9.78 -2.93
N LYS A 54 13.43 10.90 -3.60
CA LYS A 54 12.37 11.15 -4.59
C LYS A 54 12.48 10.25 -5.85
N GLY A 55 12.37 8.94 -5.69
CA GLY A 55 12.22 7.98 -6.78
C GLY A 55 10.75 7.81 -7.14
N LYS A 56 10.41 7.78 -8.43
CA LYS A 56 9.07 7.36 -8.86
C LYS A 56 8.91 5.89 -8.49
N PHE A 57 7.76 5.49 -7.94
CA PHE A 57 7.46 4.08 -7.66
C PHE A 57 7.68 3.23 -8.91
N GLN A 58 8.35 2.09 -8.77
CA GLN A 58 8.55 1.12 -9.84
C GLN A 58 8.42 -0.28 -9.26
N LEU A 59 7.74 -1.17 -9.99
CA LEU A 59 7.60 -2.58 -9.63
C LEU A 59 8.47 -3.41 -10.55
N THR A 60 9.42 -4.16 -9.98
CA THR A 60 10.17 -5.18 -10.72
C THR A 60 9.47 -6.52 -10.58
N ALA A 61 9.26 -7.23 -11.68
CA ALA A 61 8.67 -8.57 -11.66
C ALA A 61 9.34 -9.50 -12.68
N LEU A 62 9.31 -10.80 -12.41
CA LEU A 62 9.52 -11.85 -13.39
C LEU A 62 8.17 -12.29 -13.93
N VAL A 63 8.07 -12.39 -15.25
CA VAL A 63 6.83 -12.74 -15.94
C VAL A 63 7.08 -13.83 -16.96
N HIS A 64 6.08 -14.70 -17.14
CA HIS A 64 6.05 -15.66 -18.22
C HIS A 64 5.04 -15.17 -19.27
N PRO A 65 5.50 -14.55 -20.36
CA PRO A 65 4.61 -14.01 -21.38
C PRO A 65 4.14 -15.14 -22.29
N GLY A 66 2.83 -15.46 -22.28
CA GLY A 66 2.13 -16.35 -23.23
C GLY A 66 2.64 -17.80 -23.34
N ASP A 67 3.90 -17.96 -23.68
CA ASP A 67 4.70 -19.18 -23.72
C ASP A 67 5.40 -19.35 -22.37
N ALA A 68 4.92 -20.28 -21.54
CA ALA A 68 5.42 -20.55 -20.18
C ALA A 68 6.93 -20.91 -20.09
N VAL A 69 7.60 -21.04 -21.24
CA VAL A 69 8.98 -21.51 -21.39
C VAL A 69 10.02 -20.46 -20.98
N HIS A 70 9.72 -19.17 -21.06
CA HIS A 70 10.71 -18.11 -20.80
C HIS A 70 10.31 -17.18 -19.65
N GLU A 71 11.21 -17.04 -18.68
CA GLU A 71 11.12 -16.00 -17.65
C GLU A 71 11.72 -14.69 -18.18
N ARG A 72 10.93 -13.62 -18.18
CA ARG A 72 11.37 -12.27 -18.54
C ARG A 72 11.30 -11.35 -17.33
N ARG A 73 12.38 -10.62 -17.06
CA ARG A 73 12.37 -9.54 -16.07
C ARG A 73 11.77 -8.27 -16.69
N ILE A 74 10.78 -7.69 -16.03
CA ILE A 74 10.15 -6.43 -16.41
C ILE A 74 10.21 -5.41 -15.27
N VAL A 75 10.22 -4.13 -15.65
CA VAL A 75 10.12 -3.01 -14.71
C VAL A 75 8.91 -2.18 -15.11
N VAL A 76 7.93 -2.09 -14.21
CA VAL A 76 6.65 -1.42 -14.44
C VAL A 76 6.58 -0.15 -13.60
N PRO A 77 6.58 1.04 -14.20
CA PRO A 77 6.61 2.28 -13.45
C PRO A 77 5.24 2.71 -12.93
N GLY A 78 5.26 3.49 -11.85
CA GLY A 78 4.15 4.27 -11.32
C GLY A 78 2.89 3.45 -11.04
N ARG A 79 1.74 4.01 -11.41
CA ARG A 79 0.42 3.41 -11.13
C ARG A 79 0.16 2.11 -11.89
N ALA A 80 0.82 1.88 -13.03
CA ALA A 80 0.73 0.61 -13.75
C ALA A 80 1.40 -0.51 -12.94
N GLY A 81 2.57 -0.25 -12.35
CA GLY A 81 3.25 -1.21 -11.48
C GLY A 81 2.43 -1.49 -10.23
N TRP A 82 1.83 -0.47 -9.64
CA TRP A 82 0.94 -0.67 -8.50
C TRP A 82 -0.29 -1.52 -8.88
N ALA A 83 -0.92 -1.26 -10.03
CA ALA A 83 -2.05 -2.06 -10.50
C ALA A 83 -1.66 -3.53 -10.75
N LEU A 84 -0.47 -3.79 -11.30
CA LEU A 84 0.04 -5.15 -11.46
C LEU A 84 0.21 -5.85 -10.10
N ASN A 85 0.74 -5.15 -9.10
CA ASN A 85 0.89 -5.69 -7.75
C ASN A 85 -0.46 -6.11 -7.15
N GLU A 86 -1.48 -5.28 -7.31
CA GLU A 86 -2.82 -5.62 -6.81
C GLU A 86 -3.47 -6.78 -7.58
N LEU A 87 -3.27 -6.85 -8.92
CA LEU A 87 -3.72 -8.00 -9.70
C LEU A 87 -3.06 -9.31 -9.26
N VAL A 88 -1.77 -9.29 -8.94
CA VAL A 88 -1.05 -10.45 -8.40
C VAL A 88 -1.60 -10.86 -7.03
N LYS A 89 -1.90 -9.89 -6.15
CA LYS A 89 -2.49 -10.16 -4.83
C LYS A 89 -3.90 -10.74 -4.91
N ALA A 90 -4.71 -10.24 -5.85
CA ALA A 90 -6.06 -10.75 -6.06
C ALA A 90 -6.08 -12.14 -6.73
N GLY A 91 -5.04 -12.46 -7.49
CA GLY A 91 -4.86 -13.78 -8.10
C GLY A 91 -6.06 -14.18 -8.96
N GLU A 92 -6.60 -15.36 -8.69
CA GLU A 92 -7.73 -15.91 -9.46
C GLU A 92 -9.05 -15.15 -9.25
N SER A 93 -9.25 -14.50 -8.10
CA SER A 93 -10.45 -13.70 -7.82
C SER A 93 -10.58 -12.51 -8.78
N GLY A 94 -9.46 -12.01 -9.28
CA GLY A 94 -9.40 -10.83 -10.14
C GLY A 94 -9.72 -9.53 -9.40
N CYS A 95 -9.67 -8.42 -10.13
CA CYS A 95 -10.04 -7.12 -9.60
C CYS A 95 -10.96 -6.37 -10.57
N SER A 96 -11.91 -5.66 -10.01
CA SER A 96 -12.76 -4.70 -10.70
C SER A 96 -12.30 -3.27 -10.40
N ALA A 97 -12.80 -2.30 -11.17
CA ALA A 97 -12.55 -0.89 -10.86
C ALA A 97 -13.14 -0.44 -9.50
N ALA A 98 -14.08 -1.21 -8.92
CA ALA A 98 -14.71 -0.90 -7.64
C ALA A 98 -13.82 -1.26 -6.43
N ASP A 99 -12.86 -2.16 -6.59
CA ASP A 99 -11.95 -2.60 -5.52
C ASP A 99 -10.86 -1.56 -5.19
N PHE A 100 -10.83 -0.46 -5.95
CA PHE A 100 -9.76 0.53 -5.90
C PHE A 100 -10.29 1.94 -5.59
N PRO A 101 -9.41 2.85 -5.13
CA PRO A 101 -9.77 4.25 -4.93
C PRO A 101 -10.37 4.89 -6.18
N ALA A 102 -11.37 5.74 -5.97
CA ALA A 102 -12.03 6.48 -7.05
C ALA A 102 -11.01 7.24 -7.92
N GLY A 103 -11.23 7.20 -9.24
CA GLY A 103 -10.37 7.87 -10.22
C GLY A 103 -9.16 7.05 -10.68
N LEU A 104 -8.94 5.84 -10.16
CA LEU A 104 -8.00 4.91 -10.77
C LEU A 104 -8.51 4.47 -12.15
N ARG A 105 -7.73 4.73 -13.20
CA ARG A 105 -8.02 4.27 -14.56
C ARG A 105 -7.56 2.82 -14.74
N LEU A 106 -8.17 1.87 -14.04
CA LEU A 106 -7.77 0.46 -14.05
C LEU A 106 -7.67 -0.10 -15.47
N ALA A 107 -8.69 0.13 -16.31
CA ALA A 107 -8.71 -0.31 -17.71
C ALA A 107 -7.51 0.18 -18.53
N HIS A 108 -7.05 1.41 -18.28
CA HIS A 108 -5.87 1.96 -18.94
C HIS A 108 -4.60 1.23 -18.51
N PHE A 109 -4.43 0.96 -17.21
CA PHE A 109 -3.27 0.22 -16.73
C PHE A 109 -3.28 -1.23 -17.22
N VAL A 110 -4.44 -1.90 -17.25
CA VAL A 110 -4.58 -3.23 -17.86
C VAL A 110 -4.18 -3.21 -19.34
N TYR A 111 -4.58 -2.18 -20.09
CA TYR A 111 -4.16 -2.00 -21.48
C TYR A 111 -2.62 -1.92 -21.59
N LEU A 112 -1.96 -1.09 -20.78
CA LEU A 112 -0.49 -1.00 -20.78
C LEU A 112 0.17 -2.34 -20.42
N LEU A 113 -0.36 -3.04 -19.41
CA LEU A 113 0.15 -4.34 -18.97
C LEU A 113 0.05 -5.41 -20.07
N ARG A 114 -1.02 -5.41 -20.87
CA ARG A 114 -1.17 -6.32 -22.01
C ARG A 114 -0.23 -5.97 -23.17
N HIS A 115 -0.14 -4.69 -23.52
CA HIS A 115 0.54 -4.28 -24.76
C HIS A 115 2.04 -4.05 -24.58
N GLU A 116 2.49 -3.51 -23.46
CA GLU A 116 3.92 -3.19 -23.24
C GLU A 116 4.67 -4.35 -22.58
N TYR A 117 3.98 -5.15 -21.77
CA TYR A 117 4.56 -6.22 -20.97
C TYR A 117 4.07 -7.61 -21.38
N GLU A 118 3.21 -7.70 -22.38
CA GLU A 118 2.73 -8.95 -22.98
C GLU A 118 2.09 -9.90 -21.95
N LEU A 119 1.46 -9.31 -20.92
CA LEU A 119 0.77 -10.07 -19.89
C LEU A 119 -0.60 -10.53 -20.37
N VAL A 120 -0.87 -11.81 -20.14
CA VAL A 120 -2.19 -12.40 -20.38
C VAL A 120 -3.08 -12.02 -19.19
N ILE A 121 -3.96 -11.05 -19.41
CA ILE A 121 -4.98 -10.62 -18.46
C ILE A 121 -6.33 -10.85 -19.13
N GLU A 122 -7.18 -11.67 -18.54
CA GLU A 122 -8.55 -11.91 -18.98
C GLU A 122 -9.47 -10.78 -18.51
N THR A 123 -10.47 -10.42 -19.31
CA THR A 123 -11.55 -9.53 -18.89
C THR A 123 -12.85 -10.32 -18.89
N GLU A 124 -13.49 -10.42 -17.73
CA GLU A 124 -14.84 -10.95 -17.59
C GLU A 124 -15.80 -9.79 -17.29
N HIS A 125 -17.04 -9.87 -17.78
CA HIS A 125 -18.05 -8.85 -17.51
C HIS A 125 -19.07 -9.38 -16.51
N GLU A 126 -19.05 -8.84 -15.30
CA GLU A 126 -19.99 -9.19 -14.25
C GLU A 126 -21.14 -8.19 -14.23
N ALA A 127 -22.38 -8.71 -14.28
CA ALA A 127 -23.58 -7.89 -14.18
C ALA A 127 -23.83 -7.54 -12.71
N HIS A 128 -24.08 -6.26 -12.42
CA HIS A 128 -24.46 -5.79 -11.09
C HIS A 128 -25.86 -5.17 -11.14
N GLY A 129 -26.67 -5.47 -10.11
CA GLY A 129 -27.99 -4.89 -9.91
C GLY A 129 -27.96 -3.59 -9.10
N GLY A 130 -29.10 -3.23 -8.52
CA GLY A 130 -29.26 -2.08 -7.64
C GLY A 130 -29.88 -0.87 -8.34
N GLN A 131 -29.73 0.31 -7.72
CA GLN A 131 -30.31 1.56 -8.22
C GLN A 131 -29.73 1.98 -9.59
N PHE A 132 -28.54 1.49 -9.92
CA PHE A 132 -27.88 1.70 -11.21
C PHE A 132 -27.44 0.33 -11.77
N PRO A 133 -28.34 -0.41 -12.45
CA PRO A 133 -27.99 -1.69 -13.02
C PRO A 133 -27.03 -1.53 -14.20
N GLY A 134 -26.08 -2.45 -14.35
CA GLY A 134 -25.08 -2.40 -15.41
C GLY A 134 -24.18 -3.63 -15.40
N SER A 135 -23.12 -3.60 -16.21
CA SER A 135 -22.03 -4.57 -16.14
C SER A 135 -20.70 -3.86 -15.96
N HIS A 136 -19.82 -4.46 -15.17
CA HIS A 136 -18.47 -3.96 -14.98
C HIS A 136 -17.45 -5.04 -15.33
N ALA A 137 -16.24 -4.60 -15.64
CA ALA A 137 -15.14 -5.50 -15.97
C ALA A 137 -14.47 -6.01 -14.69
N VAL A 138 -14.23 -7.32 -14.64
CA VAL A 138 -13.36 -8.01 -13.69
C VAL A 138 -12.15 -8.50 -14.45
N TYR A 139 -10.97 -8.08 -14.03
CA TYR A 139 -9.70 -8.42 -14.67
C TYR A 139 -9.00 -9.54 -13.89
N ARG A 140 -8.66 -10.64 -14.56
CA ARG A 140 -7.94 -11.77 -13.95
C ARG A 140 -6.57 -11.95 -14.60
N LEU A 141 -5.50 -11.94 -13.80
CA LEU A 141 -4.15 -12.19 -14.30
C LEU A 141 -3.96 -13.69 -14.54
N LYS A 142 -3.65 -14.08 -15.78
CA LYS A 142 -3.39 -15.48 -16.17
C LYS A 142 -1.91 -15.76 -16.35
N SER A 143 -1.14 -14.74 -16.75
CA SER A 143 0.31 -14.86 -16.79
C SER A 143 0.86 -15.12 -15.39
N PRO A 144 1.72 -16.13 -15.20
CA PRO A 144 2.49 -16.28 -13.98
C PRO A 144 3.40 -15.06 -13.80
N VAL A 145 3.23 -14.36 -12.68
CA VAL A 145 4.02 -13.19 -12.32
C VAL A 145 4.57 -13.39 -10.92
N ARG A 146 5.88 -13.21 -10.78
CA ARG A 146 6.58 -13.20 -9.50
C ARG A 146 7.14 -11.81 -9.27
N ILE A 147 6.58 -11.10 -8.31
CA ILE A 147 7.10 -9.80 -7.91
C ILE A 147 8.46 -10.03 -7.25
N LEU A 148 9.46 -9.30 -7.73
CA LEU A 148 10.76 -9.27 -7.09
C LEU A 148 10.70 -8.16 -6.06
N ASP A 149 10.91 -8.49 -4.78
CA ASP A 149 11.16 -7.50 -3.74
C ASP A 149 12.47 -6.79 -4.06
N ASP A 150 12.34 -5.73 -4.85
CA ASP A 150 13.40 -4.78 -5.08
C ASP A 150 13.50 -3.95 -3.80
N ALA A 151 14.26 -4.45 -2.81
CA ALA A 151 14.85 -3.61 -1.78
C ALA A 151 15.83 -2.67 -2.48
N ARG A 152 15.26 -1.67 -3.18
CA ARG A 152 15.91 -0.58 -3.90
C ARG A 152 17.27 -1.01 -4.46
N GLN A 153 17.32 -1.75 -5.57
CA GLN A 153 18.60 -1.97 -6.25
C GLN A 153 19.25 -0.61 -6.52
N ALA A 154 20.29 -0.34 -5.73
CA ALA A 154 21.13 0.83 -5.81
C ALA A 154 21.75 0.85 -7.21
N ALA A 155 21.36 1.85 -8.00
CA ALA A 155 22.11 2.21 -9.18
C ALA A 155 23.52 2.64 -8.72
N ALA A 156 24.53 1.96 -9.28
CA ALA A 156 25.95 2.24 -9.11
C ALA A 156 26.35 3.60 -9.70
#